data_AF-A0A1C4EXF7-F1
#
_entry.id   AF-A0A1C4EXF7-F1
#
_cell.length_a   1.000
_cell.length_b   1.000
_cell.length_c   1.000
_cell.angle_alpha   90.00
_cell.angle_beta   90.00
_cell.angle_gamma   90.00
#
_symmetry.space_group_name_H-M   'P 1'
#
loop_
_entity.id
_entity.type
_entity.pdbx_description
1 polymer ?
#
loop_
_entity_poly.entity_id
_entity_poly.type
_entity_poly.pdbx_seq_one_letter_code
_entity_poly.pdbx_strand_id
1 'polypeptide(L)'
;MNVLERLSKKGDKITFYYDYGRGPGQRPSTGIFVYTLSKDQIQKNHNKQALALLEIKKSQLIIEQQAIGSAFIPTHKFKTNFLEYFDEYVKLNTRKGNRHLTNSLSQFKLFQKGDFIAPIDITDKNFCKRFRQFLLDKFTGEHPATIMRVLNG
;
A
#
# COMPACT_ATOMS: atom_id res chain seq x y z
N MET A 1 -12.54 -12.04 -6.97
CA MET A 1 -11.07 -12.12 -6.88
C MET A 1 -10.69 -13.57 -6.62
N ASN A 2 -9.90 -14.19 -7.49
CA ASN A 2 -9.57 -15.61 -7.39
C ASN A 2 -8.22 -15.79 -6.67
N VAL A 3 -8.11 -16.90 -5.92
CA VAL A 3 -6.86 -17.32 -5.28
C VAL A 3 -6.48 -18.66 -5.87
N LEU A 4 -5.24 -18.77 -6.33
CA LEU A 4 -4.67 -19.98 -6.88
C LEU A 4 -3.97 -20.77 -5.78
N GLU A 5 -4.11 -22.08 -5.85
CA GLU A 5 -3.41 -23.01 -4.98
C GLU A 5 -2.26 -23.64 -5.75
N ARG A 6 -1.07 -23.66 -5.16
CA ARG A 6 0.06 -24.39 -5.71
C ARG A 6 0.67 -25.29 -4.66
N LEU A 7 0.86 -26.54 -5.06
CA LEU A 7 1.60 -27.51 -4.27
C LEU A 7 3.09 -27.15 -4.26
N SER A 8 3.71 -27.26 -3.10
CA SER A 8 5.16 -27.18 -2.95
C SER A 8 5.84 -28.27 -3.76
N LYS A 9 7.09 -28.05 -4.19
CA LYS A 9 7.91 -29.05 -4.92
C LYS A 9 7.97 -30.41 -4.21
N LYS A 10 7.89 -30.42 -2.88
CA LYS A 10 7.91 -31.64 -2.06
C LYS A 10 6.52 -32.27 -1.81
N GLY A 11 5.42 -31.60 -2.16
CA GLY A 11 4.07 -32.10 -1.91
C GLY A 11 3.51 -31.83 -0.50
N ASP A 12 4.35 -31.37 0.43
CA ASP A 12 3.97 -31.28 1.85
C ASP A 12 3.08 -30.07 2.20
N LYS A 13 3.03 -29.06 1.32
CA LYS A 13 2.40 -27.76 1.59
C LYS A 13 1.66 -27.25 0.35
N ILE A 14 0.50 -26.65 0.56
CA ILE A 14 -0.20 -25.82 -0.43
C ILE A 14 0.04 -24.36 -0.08
N THR A 15 0.57 -23.60 -1.03
CA THR A 15 0.77 -22.16 -0.91
C THR A 15 -0.25 -21.44 -1.76
N PHE A 16 -0.82 -20.37 -1.23
CA PHE A 16 -1.84 -19.57 -1.91
C PHE A 16 -1.22 -18.38 -2.64
N TYR A 17 -1.71 -18.09 -3.83
CA TYR A 17 -1.29 -16.98 -4.69
C TYR A 17 -2.51 -16.15 -5.11
N TYR A 18 -2.32 -14.85 -5.23
CA TYR A 18 -3.36 -14.00 -5.82
C TYR A 18 -3.42 -14.20 -7.35
N ASP A 19 -4.61 -14.11 -7.94
CA ASP A 19 -4.78 -14.14 -9.41
C ASP A 19 -5.25 -12.78 -9.91
N TYR A 20 -4.29 -11.90 -10.24
CA TYR A 20 -4.58 -10.62 -10.91
C TYR A 20 -4.50 -10.74 -12.45
N GLY A 21 -4.08 -11.89 -13.00
CA GLY A 21 -3.98 -12.11 -14.44
C GLY A 21 -2.90 -13.12 -14.84
N ARG A 22 -2.64 -13.24 -16.15
CA ARG A 22 -1.68 -14.22 -16.73
C ARG A 22 -0.28 -13.67 -17.02
N GLY A 23 -0.05 -12.36 -16.84
CA GLY A 23 1.23 -11.71 -17.12
C GLY A 23 2.29 -11.89 -16.01
N PRO A 24 3.57 -11.58 -16.29
CA PRO A 24 4.62 -11.57 -15.27
C PRO A 24 4.28 -10.60 -14.14
N GLY A 25 4.43 -11.03 -12.88
CA GLY A 25 4.11 -10.23 -11.69
C GLY A 25 2.63 -10.19 -11.29
N GLN A 26 1.72 -10.71 -12.11
CA GLN A 26 0.27 -10.70 -11.84
C GLN A 26 -0.19 -11.81 -10.87
N ARG A 27 0.74 -12.63 -10.39
CA ARG A 27 0.47 -13.74 -9.46
C ARG A 27 1.39 -13.72 -8.24
N PRO A 28 1.37 -12.65 -7.44
CA PRO A 28 2.18 -12.59 -6.23
C PRO A 28 1.71 -13.63 -5.21
N SER A 29 2.66 -14.14 -4.44
CA SER A 29 2.39 -15.07 -3.33
C SER A 29 1.67 -14.32 -2.20
N THR A 30 0.68 -14.96 -1.59
CA THR A 30 0.03 -14.43 -0.38
C THR A 30 0.91 -14.55 0.86
N GLY A 31 1.97 -15.38 0.79
CA GLY A 31 2.80 -15.79 1.91
C GLY A 31 2.15 -16.82 2.85
N ILE A 32 0.87 -17.15 2.64
CA ILE A 32 0.10 -18.08 3.46
C ILE A 32 0.22 -19.50 2.87
N PHE A 33 0.46 -20.48 3.72
CA PHE A 33 0.49 -21.89 3.36
C PHE A 33 -0.25 -22.75 4.36
N VAL A 34 -0.75 -23.89 3.88
CA VAL A 34 -1.32 -24.97 4.69
C VAL A 34 -0.56 -26.26 4.42
N TYR A 35 -0.49 -27.14 5.42
CA TYR A 35 0.05 -28.48 5.26
C TYR A 35 -0.97 -29.39 4.59
N THR A 36 -0.55 -30.15 3.58
CA THR A 36 -1.43 -31.11 2.88
C THR A 36 -1.81 -32.29 3.77
N LEU A 37 -0.84 -32.79 4.53
CA LEU A 37 -1.00 -33.86 5.50
C LEU A 37 -0.65 -33.32 6.90
N SER A 38 -1.62 -32.68 7.56
CA SER A 38 -1.46 -32.20 8.93
C SER A 38 -1.33 -33.39 9.90
N LYS A 39 -0.11 -33.70 10.34
CA LYS A 39 0.17 -34.85 11.21
C LYS A 39 -0.21 -34.57 12.67
N ASP A 40 0.16 -33.37 13.14
CA ASP A 40 0.02 -32.99 14.55
C ASP A 40 -1.09 -31.97 14.77
N GLN A 41 -1.59 -31.89 16.01
CA GLN A 41 -2.62 -30.91 16.38
C GLN A 41 -2.17 -29.46 16.11
N ILE A 42 -0.87 -29.18 16.25
CA ILE A 42 -0.28 -27.88 15.91
C ILE A 42 -0.47 -27.57 14.42
N GLN A 43 -0.24 -28.54 13.53
CA GLN A 43 -0.40 -28.35 12.09
C GLN A 43 -1.88 -28.18 11.70
N LYS A 44 -2.79 -28.89 12.37
CA LYS A 44 -4.24 -28.71 12.20
C LYS A 44 -4.69 -27.30 12.62
N ASN A 45 -4.20 -26.82 13.76
CA ASN A 45 -4.48 -25.48 14.26
C ASN A 45 -3.89 -24.40 13.34
N HIS A 46 -2.66 -24.59 12.87
CA HIS A 46 -2.03 -23.73 11.86
C HIS A 46 -2.88 -23.66 10.59
N ASN A 47 -3.32 -24.80 10.05
CA ASN A 47 -4.15 -24.82 8.85
C ASN A 47 -5.46 -24.05 9.05
N LYS A 48 -6.13 -24.24 10.18
CA LYS A 48 -7.36 -23.52 10.51
C LYS A 48 -7.15 -22.00 10.59
N GLN A 49 -6.10 -21.57 11.27
CA GLN A 49 -5.76 -20.14 11.38
C GLN A 49 -5.31 -19.54 10.05
N ALA A 50 -4.52 -20.27 9.27
CA ALA A 50 -4.04 -19.84 7.96
C ALA A 50 -5.20 -19.64 6.96
N LEU A 51 -6.18 -20.54 6.95
CA LEU A 51 -7.38 -20.40 6.11
C LEU A 51 -8.24 -19.20 6.53
N ALA A 52 -8.45 -19.01 7.83
CA ALA A 52 -9.17 -17.84 8.34
C ALA A 52 -8.45 -16.51 7.96
N LEU A 53 -7.11 -16.48 8.07
CA LEU A 53 -6.32 -15.33 7.65
C LEU A 53 -6.43 -15.07 6.13
N LEU A 54 -6.48 -16.14 5.33
CA LEU A 54 -6.65 -16.05 3.88
C LEU A 54 -8.00 -15.42 3.52
N GLU A 55 -9.09 -15.79 4.21
CA GLU A 55 -10.41 -15.17 4.01
C GLU A 55 -10.41 -13.68 4.35
N ILE A 56 -9.80 -13.29 5.48
CA ILE A 56 -9.69 -11.87 5.84
C ILE A 56 -8.97 -11.08 4.76
N LYS A 57 -7.83 -11.59 4.24
CA LYS A 57 -7.10 -10.93 3.14
C LYS A 57 -7.91 -10.85 1.86
N LYS A 58 -8.68 -11.89 1.52
CA LYS A 58 -9.60 -11.87 0.36
C LYS A 58 -10.66 -10.77 0.53
N SER A 59 -11.28 -10.68 1.70
CA SER A 59 -12.29 -9.65 1.99
C SER A 59 -11.71 -8.23 1.90
N GLN A 60 -10.51 -8.00 2.45
CA GLN A 60 -9.81 -6.72 2.33
C GLN A 60 -9.59 -6.33 0.87
N LEU A 61 -9.09 -7.24 0.03
CA LEU A 61 -8.87 -6.98 -1.39
C LEU A 61 -10.16 -6.73 -2.18
N ILE A 62 -11.26 -7.41 -1.83
CA ILE A 62 -12.57 -7.17 -2.46
C ILE A 62 -13.05 -5.75 -2.14
N ILE A 63 -12.97 -5.35 -0.86
CA ILE A 63 -13.34 -4.00 -0.43
C ILE A 63 -12.45 -2.96 -1.12
N GLU A 64 -11.16 -3.21 -1.23
CA GLU A 64 -10.23 -2.32 -1.95
C GLU A 64 -10.59 -2.17 -3.42
N GLN A 65 -10.93 -3.27 -4.10
CA GLN A 65 -11.34 -3.22 -5.50
C GLN A 65 -12.66 -2.46 -5.69
N GLN A 66 -13.63 -2.64 -4.79
CA GLN A 66 -14.88 -1.90 -4.79
C GLN A 66 -14.69 -0.41 -4.46
N ALA A 67 -13.67 -0.08 -3.68
CA ALA A 67 -13.32 1.29 -3.35
C ALA A 67 -12.69 2.06 -4.53
N ILE A 68 -12.14 1.37 -5.54
CA ILE A 68 -11.52 2.01 -6.72
C ILE A 68 -12.58 2.85 -7.46
N GLY A 69 -12.30 4.15 -7.61
CA GLY A 69 -13.22 5.10 -8.25
C GLY A 69 -14.27 5.70 -7.32
N SER A 70 -14.24 5.37 -6.04
CA SER A 70 -15.09 5.99 -5.00
C SER A 70 -14.26 6.87 -4.05
N ALA A 71 -14.92 7.78 -3.34
CA ALA A 71 -14.31 8.52 -2.22
C ALA A 71 -14.16 7.66 -0.94
N PHE A 72 -14.54 6.38 -0.99
CA PHE A 72 -14.49 5.48 0.16
C PHE A 72 -13.08 4.95 0.36
N ILE A 73 -12.47 5.28 1.49
CA ILE A 73 -11.16 4.75 1.88
C ILE A 73 -11.40 3.63 2.90
N PRO A 74 -10.86 2.41 2.70
CA PRO A 74 -11.01 1.31 3.65
C PRO A 74 -10.38 1.61 5.02
N THR A 75 -11.05 1.22 6.12
CA THR A 75 -10.66 1.51 7.51
C THR A 75 -9.25 1.02 7.89
N HIS A 76 -8.77 -0.08 7.31
CA HIS A 76 -7.43 -0.60 7.56
C HIS A 76 -6.32 0.27 6.96
N LYS A 77 -6.60 1.08 5.93
CA LYS A 77 -5.64 2.03 5.35
C LYS A 77 -5.45 3.29 6.20
N PHE A 78 -6.35 3.59 7.13
CA PHE A 78 -6.18 4.72 8.04
C PHE A 78 -5.20 4.44 9.18
N LYS A 79 -4.84 3.16 9.41
CA LYS A 79 -3.91 2.76 10.48
C LYS A 79 -2.44 2.79 10.06
N THR A 80 -2.15 2.89 8.78
CA THR A 80 -0.79 3.03 8.27
C THR A 80 -0.40 4.50 8.24
N ASN A 81 0.80 4.81 8.74
CA ASN A 81 1.37 6.14 8.69
C ASN A 81 1.46 6.60 7.24
N PHE A 82 0.86 7.74 6.91
CA PHE A 82 0.90 8.22 5.52
C PHE A 82 2.33 8.49 5.05
N LEU A 83 3.27 8.81 5.96
CA LEU A 83 4.69 8.96 5.61
C LEU A 83 5.29 7.65 5.09
N GLU A 84 4.94 6.52 5.69
CA GLU A 84 5.40 5.20 5.24
C GLU A 84 4.78 4.84 3.89
N TYR A 85 3.47 5.11 3.73
CA TYR A 85 2.77 4.93 2.46
C TYR A 85 3.41 5.77 1.34
N PHE A 86 3.72 7.04 1.62
CA PHE A 86 4.32 7.93 0.61
C PHE A 86 5.77 7.52 0.30
N ASP A 87 6.53 7.06 1.28
CA ASP A 87 7.88 6.52 1.07
C ASP A 87 7.88 5.25 0.20
N GLU A 88 6.96 4.32 0.45
CA GLU A 88 6.76 3.14 -0.39
C GLU A 88 6.32 3.52 -1.81
N TYR A 89 5.43 4.49 -1.95
CA TYR A 89 5.00 4.99 -3.25
C TYR A 89 6.16 5.58 -4.05
N VAL A 90 7.02 6.40 -3.41
CA VAL A 90 8.21 6.96 -4.06
C VAL A 90 9.16 5.85 -4.50
N LYS A 91 9.42 4.85 -3.65
CA LYS A 91 10.27 3.68 -3.96
C LYS A 91 9.76 2.88 -5.15
N LEU A 92 8.45 2.64 -5.24
CA LEU A 92 7.84 1.86 -6.32
C LEU A 92 7.77 2.64 -7.64
N ASN A 93 7.78 3.97 -7.60
CA ASN A 93 7.63 4.84 -8.76
C ASN A 93 8.92 5.60 -9.16
N THR A 94 10.10 5.17 -8.71
CA THR A 94 11.37 5.77 -9.15
C THR A 94 11.62 5.51 -10.64
N ARG A 95 11.48 6.53 -11.49
CA ARG A 95 11.88 6.55 -12.90
C ARG A 95 12.86 7.70 -13.18
N LYS A 96 13.66 7.63 -14.26
CA LYS A 96 14.49 8.74 -14.75
C LYS A 96 13.59 9.94 -15.07
N GLY A 97 13.53 10.92 -14.17
CA GLY A 97 12.64 12.10 -14.23
C GLY A 97 11.89 12.38 -12.92
N ASN A 98 11.78 11.40 -12.02
CA ASN A 98 10.99 11.51 -10.78
C ASN A 98 11.76 12.06 -9.57
N ARG A 99 12.81 12.86 -9.81
CA ARG A 99 13.57 13.56 -8.75
C ARG A 99 12.68 14.46 -7.89
N HIS A 100 11.60 14.95 -8.47
CA HIS A 100 10.59 15.76 -7.80
C HIS A 100 9.83 14.98 -6.72
N LEU A 101 9.56 13.67 -6.89
CA LEU A 101 8.84 12.86 -5.90
C LEU A 101 9.66 12.71 -4.60
N THR A 102 10.97 12.42 -4.74
CA THR A 102 11.88 12.33 -3.59
C THR A 102 12.07 13.67 -2.88
N ASN A 103 12.13 14.76 -3.64
CA ASN A 103 12.21 16.10 -3.06
C ASN A 103 10.89 16.46 -2.34
N SER A 104 9.74 16.20 -2.94
CA SER A 104 8.42 16.42 -2.32
C SER A 104 8.28 15.66 -1.01
N LEU A 105 8.71 14.39 -0.94
CA LEU A 105 8.72 13.62 0.32
C LEU A 105 9.63 14.27 1.38
N SER A 106 10.79 14.76 0.98
CA SER A 106 11.73 15.43 1.90
C SER A 106 11.14 16.74 2.45
N GLN A 107 10.51 17.55 1.60
CA GLN A 107 9.84 18.78 2.05
C GLN A 107 8.62 18.48 2.93
N PHE A 108 7.89 17.40 2.63
CA PHE A 108 6.74 16.96 3.41
C PHE A 108 7.15 16.54 4.84
N LYS A 109 8.26 15.79 4.98
CA LYS A 109 8.84 15.45 6.29
C LYS A 109 9.26 16.70 7.08
N LEU A 110 9.83 17.70 6.40
CA LEU A 110 10.21 18.98 7.03
C LEU A 110 9.02 19.82 7.48
N PHE A 111 7.91 19.76 6.75
CA PHE A 111 6.68 20.48 7.07
C PHE A 111 5.94 19.85 8.26
N GLN A 112 5.78 18.54 8.27
CA GLN A 112 5.01 17.83 9.30
C GLN A 112 5.71 17.82 10.67
N LYS A 113 7.06 17.83 10.70
CA LYS A 113 7.91 17.78 11.90
C LYS A 113 7.64 16.62 12.88
N GLY A 114 6.70 15.73 12.56
CA GLY A 114 6.31 14.57 13.36
C GLY A 114 6.41 13.30 12.52
N ASP A 115 6.76 12.20 13.20
CA ASP A 115 6.97 10.91 12.57
C ASP A 115 5.67 10.19 12.19
N PHE A 116 4.51 10.73 12.55
CA PHE A 116 3.21 10.15 12.27
C PHE A 116 2.21 11.21 11.79
N ILE A 117 1.50 10.88 10.71
CA ILE A 117 0.34 11.63 10.26
C ILE A 117 -0.72 10.65 9.76
N ALA A 118 -1.94 10.76 10.29
CA ALA A 118 -3.04 9.94 9.83
C ALA A 118 -3.56 10.47 8.48
N PRO A 119 -3.99 9.60 7.55
CA PRO A 119 -4.51 10.03 6.26
C PRO A 119 -5.65 11.06 6.33
N ILE A 120 -6.46 11.01 7.40
CA ILE A 120 -7.58 11.93 7.63
C ILE A 120 -7.11 13.38 7.84
N ASP A 121 -5.94 13.56 8.49
CA ASP A 121 -5.38 14.88 8.79
C ASP A 121 -4.82 15.56 7.54
N ILE A 122 -4.50 14.78 6.51
CA ILE A 122 -4.03 15.27 5.21
C ILE A 122 -5.20 15.70 4.33
N THR A 123 -6.32 14.97 4.40
CA THR A 123 -7.53 15.31 3.65
C THR A 123 -8.22 16.56 4.17
N ASP A 124 -7.83 17.09 5.33
CA ASP A 124 -8.22 18.44 5.73
C ASP A 124 -7.71 19.45 4.69
N LYS A 125 -8.64 20.14 4.04
CA LYS A 125 -8.40 21.17 3.02
C LYS A 125 -7.41 22.25 3.49
N ASN A 126 -7.28 22.46 4.80
CA ASN A 126 -6.34 23.40 5.39
C ASN A 126 -4.91 22.88 5.42
N PHE A 127 -4.70 21.56 5.48
CA PHE A 127 -3.38 20.96 5.46
C PHE A 127 -2.67 21.20 4.12
N CYS A 128 -3.34 20.91 3.00
CA CYS A 128 -2.81 21.15 1.66
C CYS A 128 -2.52 22.64 1.40
N LYS A 129 -3.36 23.56 1.92
CA LYS A 129 -3.12 25.01 1.82
C LYS A 129 -1.88 25.45 2.59
N ARG A 130 -1.70 24.97 3.82
CA ARG A 130 -0.52 25.27 4.65
C ARG A 130 0.75 24.69 4.05
N PHE A 131 0.70 23.47 3.52
CA PHE A 131 1.85 22.88 2.82
C PHE A 131 2.21 23.65 1.55
N ARG A 132 1.21 24.08 0.77
CA ARG A 132 1.42 24.95 -0.38
C ARG A 132 2.08 26.27 0.02
N GLN A 133 1.61 26.91 1.08
CA GLN A 133 2.21 28.15 1.58
C GLN A 133 3.65 27.93 2.03
N PHE A 134 3.92 26.85 2.78
CA PHE A 134 5.28 26.47 3.18
C PHE A 134 6.23 26.29 2.00
N LEU A 135 5.77 25.68 0.90
CA LEU A 135 6.58 25.55 -0.31
C LEU A 135 6.82 26.90 -0.99
N LEU A 136 5.81 27.77 -1.05
CA LEU A 136 5.94 29.11 -1.63
C LEU A 136 6.87 30.02 -0.81
N ASP A 137 6.82 29.93 0.52
CA ASP A 137 7.68 30.70 1.42
C ASP A 137 9.14 30.23 1.36
N LYS A 138 9.36 28.94 1.12
CA LYS A 138 10.70 28.33 1.10
C LYS A 138 11.41 28.41 -0.25
N PHE A 139 10.67 28.45 -1.36
CA PHE A 139 11.23 28.49 -2.71
C PHE A 139 10.86 29.80 -3.41
N THR A 140 11.65 30.85 -3.17
CA THR A 140 11.50 32.18 -3.78
C THR A 140 12.33 32.31 -5.08
N GLY A 141 11.91 31.62 -6.13
CA GLY A 141 12.51 31.69 -7.48
C GLY A 141 11.83 30.71 -8.45
N GLU A 142 11.75 31.05 -9.74
CA GLU A 142 10.99 30.39 -10.83
C GLU A 142 11.00 28.84 -10.83
N HIS A 143 10.19 28.24 -9.97
CA HIS A 143 9.90 26.82 -9.95
C HIS A 143 8.58 26.37 -9.24
N PRO A 144 7.61 27.24 -8.85
CA PRO A 144 6.33 26.76 -8.27
C PRO A 144 5.54 25.79 -9.18
N ALA A 145 5.67 25.93 -10.49
CA ALA A 145 4.90 25.15 -11.46
C ALA A 145 5.33 23.66 -11.54
N THR A 146 6.58 23.33 -11.21
CA THR A 146 7.11 21.97 -11.39
C THR A 146 6.69 21.03 -10.25
N ILE A 147 6.44 21.55 -9.05
CA ILE A 147 5.97 20.75 -7.89
C ILE A 147 4.43 20.61 -7.89
N MET A 148 3.71 21.62 -8.38
CA MET A 148 2.24 21.69 -8.29
C MET A 148 1.48 20.82 -9.30
N ARG A 149 2.15 20.11 -10.20
CA ARG A 149 1.50 19.27 -11.23
C ARG A 149 0.92 17.95 -10.70
N VAL A 150 1.27 17.54 -9.47
CA VAL A 150 0.85 16.26 -8.87
C VAL A 150 -0.46 16.36 -8.08
N LEU A 151 -0.94 17.58 -7.76
CA LEU A 151 -2.14 17.76 -6.93
C LEU A 151 -3.42 18.08 -7.72
N ASN A 152 -3.35 18.23 -9.05
CA ASN A 152 -4.47 18.60 -9.92
C ASN A 152 -4.62 17.66 -11.15
N GLY A 153 -4.08 16.44 -11.09
CA GLY A 153 -4.18 15.43 -12.15
C GLY A 153 -4.74 14.12 -11.62
#